data_AF-A0AAU3LYL5-F1
#
_entry.id   AF-A0AAU3LYL5-F1
#
_cell.length_a   1.000
_cell.length_b   1.000
_cell.length_c   1.000
_cell.angle_alpha   90.00
_cell.angle_beta   90.00
_cell.angle_gamma   90.00
#
_symmetry.space_group_name_H-M   'P 1'
#
loop_
_entity.id
_entity.type
_entity.pdbx_description
1 polymer ?
#
loop_
_entity_poly.entity_id
_entity_poly.type
_entity_poly.pdbx_seq_one_letter_code
_entity_poly.pdbx_strand_id
1 'polypeptide(L)'
;MSRLPPTALLATVGNGLLFALDLDGLTAHRLSEVPAHPQVTVLTLSGERPMTIDALRGWDHLYDLDLRSPTAIPPMCAALRQSPQVTSLTVRAGVSEFLGAAVVPSVTTLRLNPFGELQDLGPLPRVFPSLRALRLTPHPRGAAIDPTPLEVLPGLTVDVTGFVEVSGGKGLEVGR
;
A
#
# COMPACT_ATOMS: atom_id res chain seq x y z
N MET A 1 6.96 16.29 -17.75
CA MET A 1 7.28 15.64 -16.46
C MET A 1 8.77 15.34 -16.46
N SER A 2 9.51 15.97 -15.56
CA SER A 2 10.97 15.90 -15.52
C SER A 2 11.39 14.58 -14.88
N ARG A 3 12.02 13.69 -15.65
CA ARG A 3 12.59 12.45 -15.13
C ARG A 3 13.86 12.81 -14.37
N LEU A 4 13.83 12.74 -13.05
CA LEU A 4 15.03 12.94 -12.24
C LEU A 4 15.97 11.74 -12.48
N PRO A 5 17.21 11.98 -12.94
CA PRO A 5 18.17 10.90 -13.05
C PRO A 5 18.55 10.39 -11.65
N PRO A 6 18.89 9.09 -11.48
CA PRO A 6 19.27 8.53 -10.18
C PRO A 6 20.40 9.30 -9.47
N THR A 7 21.28 9.95 -10.23
CA THR A 7 22.35 10.81 -9.71
C THR A 7 21.84 12.07 -9.02
N ALA A 8 20.71 12.62 -9.46
CA ALA A 8 20.06 13.74 -8.78
C ALA A 8 19.39 13.30 -7.46
N LEU A 9 18.89 12.06 -7.40
CA LEU A 9 18.37 11.47 -6.15
C LEU A 9 19.47 11.17 -5.14
N LEU A 10 20.65 10.73 -5.59
CA LEU A 10 21.81 10.56 -4.71
C LEU A 10 22.20 11.86 -4.00
N ALA A 11 22.12 13.00 -4.69
CA ALA A 11 22.44 14.30 -4.13
C ALA A 11 21.51 14.72 -2.97
N THR A 12 20.33 14.08 -2.84
CA THR A 12 19.37 14.38 -1.76
C THR A 12 19.43 13.43 -0.57
N VAL A 13 20.19 12.32 -0.64
CA VAL A 13 20.29 11.29 0.43
C VAL A 13 20.82 11.87 1.75
N GLY A 14 21.67 12.90 1.70
CA GLY A 14 22.19 13.60 2.87
C GLY A 14 21.34 14.79 3.36
N ASN A 15 20.20 15.07 2.71
CA ASN A 15 19.36 16.17 3.11
C ASN A 15 18.49 15.75 4.30
N GLY A 16 18.96 16.07 5.51
CA GLY A 16 18.26 15.77 6.77
C GLY A 16 16.90 16.46 6.96
N LEU A 17 16.47 17.30 6.01
CA LEU A 17 15.16 17.94 6.01
C LEU A 17 14.17 17.28 5.03
N LEU A 18 14.59 16.24 4.30
CA LEU A 18 13.73 15.56 3.34
C LEU A 18 12.92 14.46 4.03
N PHE A 19 11.68 14.79 4.39
CA PHE A 19 10.76 13.88 5.07
C PHE A 19 9.76 13.19 4.15
N ALA A 20 9.56 13.71 2.94
CA ALA A 20 8.65 13.15 1.94
C ALA A 20 9.35 13.12 0.59
N LEU A 21 9.17 12.02 -0.15
CA LEU A 21 9.74 11.82 -1.46
C LEU A 21 8.66 11.30 -2.42
N ASP A 22 8.42 12.06 -3.48
CA ASP A 22 7.54 11.65 -4.58
C ASP A 22 8.39 11.37 -5.82
N LEU A 23 8.34 10.12 -6.29
CA LEU A 23 9.09 9.65 -7.44
C LEU A 23 8.12 9.27 -8.55
N ASP A 24 8.12 10.06 -9.62
CA ASP A 24 7.30 9.83 -10.79
C ASP A 24 8.14 9.42 -12.00
N GLY A 25 7.68 8.39 -12.72
CA GLY A 25 8.25 7.98 -14.00
C GLY A 25 9.70 7.52 -13.93
N LEU A 26 10.08 6.83 -12.83
CA LEU A 26 11.41 6.27 -12.63
C LEU A 26 11.80 5.32 -13.78
N THR A 27 13.09 5.34 -14.13
CA THR A 27 13.68 4.33 -15.02
C THR A 27 13.99 3.03 -14.29
N ALA A 28 14.15 3.08 -12.97
CA ALA A 28 14.36 1.93 -12.12
C ALA A 28 13.14 1.01 -12.13
N HIS A 29 13.39 -0.30 -12.09
CA HIS A 29 12.33 -1.32 -12.06
C HIS A 29 12.19 -1.95 -10.67
N ARG A 30 13.14 -1.69 -9.78
CA ARG A 30 13.20 -2.20 -8.41
C ARG A 30 13.48 -1.06 -7.45
N LEU A 31 12.88 -1.10 -6.28
CA LEU A 31 13.16 -0.09 -5.25
C LEU A 31 14.61 -0.17 -4.76
N SER A 32 15.22 -1.35 -4.78
CA SER A 32 16.65 -1.53 -4.45
C SER A 32 17.63 -0.80 -5.38
N GLU A 33 17.19 -0.39 -6.57
CA GLU A 33 17.98 0.43 -7.51
C GLU A 33 17.90 1.93 -7.19
N VAL A 34 16.94 2.33 -6.35
CA VAL A 34 16.78 3.71 -5.88
C VAL A 34 17.65 3.90 -4.63
N PRO A 35 18.47 4.96 -4.56
CA PRO A 35 19.20 5.28 -3.34
C PRO A 35 18.24 5.46 -2.17
N ALA A 36 18.51 4.78 -1.06
CA ALA A 36 17.65 4.87 0.12
C ALA A 36 17.83 6.23 0.83
N HIS A 37 16.72 6.80 1.31
CA HIS A 37 16.72 8.05 2.06
C HIS A 37 16.27 7.77 3.51
N PRO A 38 17.19 7.69 4.48
CA PRO A 38 16.88 7.21 5.83
C PRO A 38 15.91 8.12 6.60
N GLN A 39 15.91 9.43 6.29
CA GLN A 39 15.04 10.43 6.94
C GLN A 39 13.65 10.54 6.28
N VAL A 40 13.44 9.89 5.14
CA VAL A 40 12.14 9.93 4.47
C VAL A 40 11.13 9.11 5.25
N THR A 41 10.02 9.76 5.55
CA THR A 41 8.89 9.23 6.31
C THR A 41 7.73 8.82 5.40
N VAL A 42 7.59 9.49 4.24
CA VAL A 42 6.57 9.22 3.23
C VAL A 42 7.24 9.01 1.87
N LEU A 43 6.98 7.86 1.24
CA LEU A 43 7.44 7.56 -0.11
C LEU A 43 6.24 7.35 -1.04
N THR A 44 6.15 8.17 -2.07
CA THR A 44 5.17 7.99 -3.16
C THR A 44 5.89 7.54 -4.42
N LEU A 45 5.41 6.44 -5.01
CA LEU A 45 5.92 5.85 -6.23
C LEU A 45 4.82 5.86 -7.30
N SER A 46 5.03 6.68 -8.33
CA SER A 46 4.08 6.89 -9.42
C SER A 46 4.70 6.55 -10.77
N GLY A 47 3.87 6.04 -11.67
CA GLY A 47 4.27 5.79 -13.05
C GLY A 47 3.48 4.67 -13.72
N GLU A 48 3.61 4.62 -15.05
CA GLU A 48 2.95 3.61 -15.89
C GLU A 48 3.64 2.25 -15.86
N ARG A 49 4.91 2.22 -15.47
CA ARG A 49 5.72 0.99 -15.48
C ARG A 49 5.59 0.26 -14.15
N PRO A 50 5.49 -1.09 -14.17
CA PRO A 50 5.54 -1.86 -12.94
C PRO A 50 6.84 -1.64 -12.17
N MET A 51 6.72 -1.40 -10.87
CA MET A 51 7.84 -1.29 -9.94
C MET A 51 7.79 -2.42 -8.92
N THR A 52 8.89 -3.16 -8.79
CA THR A 52 9.03 -4.21 -7.77
C THR A 52 9.53 -3.59 -6.47
N ILE A 53 8.77 -3.77 -5.40
CA ILE A 53 9.22 -3.43 -4.04
C ILE A 53 9.90 -4.67 -3.45
N ASP A 54 11.21 -4.78 -3.63
CA ASP A 54 12.01 -5.94 -3.25
C ASP A 54 12.80 -5.74 -1.95
N ALA A 55 13.12 -4.50 -1.60
CA ALA A 55 13.76 -4.16 -0.34
C ALA A 55 13.40 -2.74 0.11
N LEU A 56 13.24 -2.56 1.42
CA LEU A 56 13.03 -1.26 2.08
C LEU A 56 14.16 -0.96 3.08
N ARG A 57 15.29 -1.67 2.98
CA ARG A 57 16.47 -1.44 3.80
C ARG A 57 17.03 -0.04 3.54
N GLY A 58 17.34 0.71 4.60
CA GLY A 58 17.87 2.07 4.53
C GLY A 58 16.78 3.15 4.46
N TRP A 59 15.50 2.77 4.42
CA TRP A 59 14.35 3.65 4.58
C TRP A 59 13.87 3.60 6.04
N ASP A 60 14.76 3.96 6.96
CA ASP A 60 14.65 3.60 8.38
C ASP A 60 13.47 4.30 9.08
N HIS A 61 13.08 5.48 8.63
CA HIS A 61 11.94 6.25 9.16
C HIS A 61 10.67 6.19 8.31
N LEU A 62 10.65 5.36 7.25
CA LEU A 62 9.50 5.27 6.35
C LEU A 62 8.30 4.65 7.05
N TYR A 63 7.24 5.44 7.27
CA TYR A 63 6.01 4.93 7.87
C TYR A 63 4.88 4.77 6.84
N ASP A 64 4.89 5.56 5.77
CA ASP A 64 3.85 5.58 4.73
C ASP A 64 4.43 5.32 3.34
N LEU A 65 3.89 4.28 2.70
CA LEU A 65 4.26 3.86 1.36
C LEU A 65 3.04 3.96 0.43
N ASP A 66 3.09 4.88 -0.54
CA ASP A 66 2.03 5.10 -1.53
C ASP A 66 2.48 4.60 -2.92
N LEU A 67 1.93 3.46 -3.33
CA LEU A 67 2.23 2.78 -4.58
C LEU A 67 1.11 3.05 -5.60
N ARG A 68 1.31 4.11 -6.40
CA ARG A 68 0.40 4.49 -7.48
C ARG A 68 0.73 3.80 -8.80
N SER A 69 1.98 3.38 -8.97
CA SER A 69 2.41 2.50 -10.06
C SER A 69 1.96 1.05 -9.85
N PRO A 70 1.74 0.26 -10.92
CA PRO A 70 1.55 -1.19 -10.79
C PRO A 70 2.69 -1.84 -10.01
N THR A 71 2.39 -2.78 -9.12
CA THR A 71 3.41 -3.46 -8.31
C THR A 71 3.08 -4.93 -8.12
N ALA A 72 4.12 -5.75 -7.96
CA ALA A 72 3.94 -7.17 -7.64
C ALA A 72 3.71 -7.33 -6.13
N ILE A 73 2.53 -7.83 -5.75
CA ILE A 73 2.11 -7.96 -4.35
C ILE A 73 2.97 -8.93 -3.52
N PRO A 74 3.34 -10.14 -4.00
CA PRO A 74 4.10 -11.07 -3.16
C PRO A 74 5.51 -10.55 -2.77
N PRO A 75 6.33 -10.00 -3.70
CA PRO A 75 7.60 -9.36 -3.34
C PRO A 75 7.42 -8.18 -2.37
N MET A 76 6.42 -7.32 -2.62
CA MET A 76 6.12 -6.18 -1.75
C MET A 76 5.81 -6.64 -0.32
N CYS A 77 4.96 -7.66 -0.15
CA CYS A 77 4.65 -8.19 1.18
C CYS A 77 5.87 -8.81 1.86
N ALA A 78 6.75 -9.48 1.11
CA ALA A 78 8.00 -10.01 1.65
C ALA A 78 8.95 -8.90 2.14
N ALA A 79 9.05 -7.80 1.39
CA ALA A 79 9.81 -6.62 1.79
C ALA A 79 9.21 -5.93 3.03
N LEU A 80 7.90 -5.68 3.04
CA LEU A 80 7.19 -5.07 4.17
C LEU A 80 7.30 -5.89 5.45
N ARG A 81 7.28 -7.22 5.35
CA ARG A 81 7.51 -8.12 6.50
C ARG A 81 8.86 -7.88 7.18
N GLN A 82 9.86 -7.41 6.45
CA GLN A 82 11.19 -7.08 6.97
C GLN A 82 11.31 -5.59 7.39
N SER A 83 10.23 -4.81 7.28
CA SER A 83 10.23 -3.37 7.50
C SER A 83 9.09 -2.97 8.42
N PRO A 84 9.20 -3.28 9.73
CA PRO A 84 8.14 -3.08 10.70
C PRO A 84 7.79 -1.60 10.94
N GLN A 85 8.63 -0.67 10.50
CA GLN A 85 8.37 0.76 10.55
C GLN A 85 7.23 1.20 9.61
N VAL A 86 6.99 0.46 8.51
CA VAL A 86 5.94 0.78 7.56
C VAL A 86 4.60 0.31 8.11
N THR A 87 3.74 1.27 8.40
CA THR A 87 2.44 1.06 9.05
C THR A 87 1.26 1.51 8.18
N SER A 88 1.50 2.39 7.22
CA SER A 88 0.53 2.86 6.22
C SER A 88 0.94 2.39 4.83
N LEU A 89 -0.01 1.80 4.10
CA LEU A 89 0.17 1.33 2.74
C LEU A 89 -0.99 1.78 1.86
N THR A 90 -0.69 2.52 0.79
CA THR A 90 -1.60 2.69 -0.34
C THR A 90 -1.10 1.86 -1.50
N VAL A 91 -1.96 1.03 -2.08
CA VAL A 91 -1.56 0.15 -3.19
C VAL A 91 -2.65 0.00 -4.23
N ARG A 92 -2.22 -0.01 -5.50
CA ARG A 92 -3.08 -0.30 -6.63
C ARG A 92 -3.09 -1.80 -6.94
N ALA A 93 -4.02 -2.53 -6.34
CA ALA A 93 -4.15 -3.98 -6.51
C ALA A 93 -5.57 -4.48 -6.19
N GLY A 94 -5.94 -5.61 -6.81
CA GLY A 94 -7.09 -6.42 -6.42
C GLY A 94 -6.78 -7.31 -5.23
N VAL A 95 -7.82 -7.72 -4.49
CA VAL A 95 -7.62 -8.52 -3.26
C VAL A 95 -7.07 -9.91 -3.55
N SER A 96 -7.42 -10.52 -4.68
CA SER A 96 -6.92 -11.83 -5.09
C SER A 96 -5.39 -11.86 -5.27
N GLU A 97 -4.74 -10.73 -5.53
CA GLU A 97 -3.29 -10.63 -5.65
C GLU A 97 -2.55 -10.87 -4.32
N PHE A 98 -3.27 -10.75 -3.19
CA PHE A 98 -2.76 -11.06 -1.85
C PHE A 98 -2.83 -12.55 -1.51
N LEU A 99 -3.42 -13.39 -2.36
CA LEU A 99 -3.47 -14.84 -2.14
C LEU A 99 -2.05 -15.43 -2.11
N GLY A 100 -1.71 -16.04 -0.98
CA GLY A 100 -0.38 -16.65 -0.77
C GLY A 100 0.73 -15.64 -0.47
N ALA A 101 0.42 -14.35 -0.34
CA ALA A 101 1.39 -13.34 0.07
C ALA A 101 1.86 -13.56 1.53
N ALA A 102 3.05 -13.05 1.83
CA ALA A 102 3.61 -13.11 3.17
C ALA A 102 2.77 -12.29 4.16
N VAL A 103 2.68 -12.75 5.41
CA VAL A 103 2.01 -11.98 6.48
C VAL A 103 2.82 -10.73 6.83
N VAL A 104 2.16 -9.58 6.86
CA VAL A 104 2.70 -8.24 7.15
C VAL A 104 1.98 -7.66 8.37
N PRO A 105 2.47 -7.92 9.59
CA PRO A 105 1.79 -7.50 10.82
C PRO A 105 2.00 -6.02 11.16
N SER A 106 2.88 -5.30 10.46
CA SER A 106 3.17 -3.89 10.75
C SER A 106 2.13 -2.94 10.17
N VAL A 107 1.50 -3.31 9.05
CA VAL A 107 0.52 -2.46 8.38
C VAL A 107 -0.78 -2.43 9.18
N THR A 108 -1.12 -1.24 9.65
CA THR A 108 -2.34 -0.95 10.40
C THR A 108 -3.33 -0.12 9.59
N THR A 109 -2.85 0.60 8.57
CA THR A 109 -3.67 1.39 7.64
C THR A 109 -3.43 0.93 6.22
N LEU A 110 -4.50 0.52 5.53
CA LEU A 110 -4.46 0.05 4.15
C LEU A 110 -5.44 0.84 3.30
N ARG A 111 -4.98 1.34 2.16
CA ARG A 111 -5.82 1.88 1.10
C ARG A 111 -5.68 1.06 -0.17
N LEU A 112 -6.79 0.46 -0.61
CA LEU A 112 -6.84 -0.31 -1.84
C LEU A 112 -7.49 0.49 -2.97
N ASN A 113 -6.74 0.60 -4.07
CA ASN A 113 -7.19 1.20 -5.32
C ASN A 113 -7.22 0.10 -6.40
N PRO A 114 -8.28 -0.70 -6.49
CA PRO A 114 -8.31 -1.85 -7.38
C PRO A 114 -8.40 -1.43 -8.86
N PHE A 115 -7.89 -2.27 -9.76
CA PHE A 115 -8.07 -2.12 -11.21
C PHE A 115 -9.39 -2.73 -11.73
N GLY A 116 -10.09 -3.48 -10.90
CA GLY A 116 -11.34 -4.17 -11.22
C GLY A 116 -12.18 -4.36 -9.96
N GLU A 117 -13.18 -5.23 -10.03
CA GLU A 117 -14.10 -5.45 -8.91
C GLU A 117 -13.35 -5.93 -7.65
N LEU A 118 -13.66 -5.30 -6.52
CA LEU A 118 -13.26 -5.78 -5.20
C LEU A 118 -14.13 -6.98 -4.87
N GLN A 119 -13.60 -8.16 -5.15
CA GLN A 119 -14.20 -9.44 -4.77
C GLN A 119 -13.85 -9.77 -3.31
N ASP A 120 -13.95 -11.06 -2.96
CA ASP A 120 -13.68 -11.63 -1.64
C ASP A 120 -12.52 -10.95 -0.89
N LEU A 121 -12.87 -10.31 0.24
CA LEU A 121 -11.94 -9.62 1.13
C LEU A 121 -11.18 -10.58 2.07
N GLY A 122 -11.50 -11.88 2.05
CA GLY A 122 -10.94 -12.91 2.93
C GLY A 122 -9.41 -13.03 2.99
N PRO A 123 -8.65 -12.71 1.93
CA PRO A 123 -7.19 -12.67 2.01
C PRO A 123 -6.64 -11.57 2.95
N LEU A 124 -7.35 -10.44 3.11
CA LEU A 124 -6.81 -9.27 3.81
C LEU A 124 -6.52 -9.51 5.29
N PRO A 125 -7.42 -10.12 6.10
CA PRO A 125 -7.13 -10.39 7.51
C PRO A 125 -5.93 -11.33 7.73
N ARG A 126 -5.68 -12.24 6.78
CA ARG A 126 -4.54 -13.15 6.84
C ARG A 126 -3.23 -12.42 6.57
N VAL A 127 -3.21 -11.54 5.57
CA VAL A 127 -2.00 -10.80 5.19
C VAL A 127 -1.72 -9.66 6.16
N PHE A 128 -2.75 -8.94 6.61
CA PHE A 128 -2.65 -7.77 7.48
C PHE A 128 -3.41 -7.99 8.80
N PRO A 129 -2.91 -8.86 9.70
CA PRO A 129 -3.63 -9.22 10.92
C PRO A 129 -3.76 -8.07 11.93
N SER A 130 -2.95 -7.01 11.80
CA SER A 130 -2.96 -5.84 12.66
C SER A 130 -3.74 -4.66 12.09
N LEU A 131 -4.50 -4.87 11.01
CA LEU A 131 -5.23 -3.80 10.36
C LEU A 131 -6.24 -3.13 11.32
N ARG A 132 -6.31 -1.81 11.26
CA ARG A 132 -7.19 -0.94 12.07
C ARG A 132 -7.97 0.03 11.22
N ALA A 133 -7.43 0.43 10.07
CA ALA A 133 -8.12 1.26 9.10
C ALA A 133 -7.99 0.64 7.70
N LEU A 134 -9.10 0.47 7.02
CA LEU A 134 -9.16 0.04 5.63
C LEU A 134 -9.98 1.04 4.82
N ARG A 135 -9.40 1.59 3.76
CA ARG A 135 -10.13 2.38 2.77
C ARG A 135 -10.21 1.63 1.46
N LEU A 136 -11.43 1.43 0.98
CA LEU A 136 -11.72 0.78 -0.30
C LEU A 136 -12.21 1.82 -1.29
N THR A 137 -11.58 1.88 -2.47
CA THR A 137 -12.09 2.71 -3.57
C THR A 137 -12.88 1.81 -4.54
N PRO A 138 -14.15 2.10 -4.82
CA PRO A 138 -14.94 1.27 -5.74
C PRO A 138 -14.42 1.38 -7.18
N HIS A 139 -14.27 0.24 -7.85
CA HIS A 139 -13.99 0.16 -9.27
C HIS A 139 -14.67 -1.07 -9.89
N PRO A 140 -15.60 -0.93 -10.85
CA PRO A 140 -16.19 0.32 -11.34
C PRO A 140 -16.99 1.05 -10.25
N ARG A 141 -17.35 2.31 -10.51
CA ARG A 141 -18.22 3.08 -9.60
C ARG A 141 -19.56 2.37 -9.45
N GLY A 142 -20.10 2.36 -8.24
CA GLY A 142 -21.36 1.67 -7.95
C GLY A 142 -21.23 0.15 -7.89
N ALA A 143 -20.06 -0.35 -7.51
CA ALA A 143 -19.91 -1.74 -7.10
C ALA A 143 -20.62 -1.99 -5.75
N ALA A 144 -21.01 -3.24 -5.53
CA ALA A 144 -21.40 -3.76 -4.22
C ALA A 144 -20.16 -4.30 -3.48
N ILE A 145 -20.22 -4.34 -2.15
CA ILE A 145 -19.15 -4.93 -1.33
C ILE A 145 -19.72 -5.65 -0.11
N ASP A 146 -19.12 -6.81 0.18
CA ASP A 146 -19.37 -7.58 1.40
C ASP A 146 -18.14 -7.51 2.33
N PRO A 147 -18.16 -6.67 3.38
CA PRO A 147 -17.08 -6.61 4.37
C PRO A 147 -17.12 -7.71 5.43
N THR A 148 -18.06 -8.67 5.39
CA THR A 148 -18.15 -9.78 6.37
C THR A 148 -16.82 -10.50 6.62
N PRO A 149 -15.97 -10.79 5.61
CA PRO A 149 -14.67 -11.43 5.85
C PRO A 149 -13.73 -10.63 6.78
N LEU A 150 -13.97 -9.33 6.95
CA LEU A 150 -13.16 -8.44 7.77
C LEU A 150 -13.60 -8.40 9.25
N GLU A 151 -14.76 -8.97 9.60
CA GLU A 151 -15.29 -8.97 10.99
C GLU A 151 -14.36 -9.66 12.00
N VAL A 152 -13.43 -10.49 11.51
CA VAL A 152 -12.41 -11.14 12.33
C VAL A 152 -11.34 -10.18 12.87
N LEU A 153 -11.26 -8.95 12.32
CA LEU A 153 -10.30 -7.94 12.74
C LEU A 153 -10.93 -7.00 13.78
N PRO A 154 -10.50 -7.09 15.06
CA PRO A 154 -11.13 -6.32 16.12
C PRO A 154 -10.82 -4.82 15.98
N GLY A 155 -11.87 -3.99 16.07
CA GLY A 155 -11.75 -2.54 16.02
C GLY A 155 -11.31 -2.00 14.66
N LEU A 156 -11.56 -2.75 13.58
CA LEU A 156 -11.32 -2.29 12.22
C LEU A 156 -12.37 -1.26 11.80
N THR A 157 -11.92 -0.08 11.41
CA THR A 157 -12.71 0.92 10.70
C THR A 157 -12.58 0.69 9.20
N VAL A 158 -13.71 0.59 8.50
CA VAL A 158 -13.75 0.39 7.05
C VAL A 158 -14.47 1.56 6.38
N ASP A 159 -13.77 2.26 5.50
CA ASP A 159 -14.30 3.32 4.65
C ASP A 159 -14.72 2.72 3.30
N VAL A 160 -16.03 2.68 3.07
CA VAL A 160 -16.69 2.16 1.85
C VAL A 160 -17.43 3.26 1.11
N THR A 161 -16.97 4.51 1.24
CA THR A 161 -17.55 5.65 0.54
C THR A 161 -17.58 5.38 -0.98
N GLY A 162 -18.75 5.53 -1.60
CA GLY A 162 -18.94 5.39 -3.04
C GLY A 162 -19.36 4.00 -3.54
N PHE A 163 -19.46 3.00 -2.67
CA PHE A 163 -20.18 1.75 -2.98
C PHE A 163 -21.69 1.98 -2.90
N VAL A 164 -22.45 1.37 -3.81
CA VAL A 164 -23.93 1.51 -3.84
C VAL A 164 -24.63 0.54 -2.90
N GLU A 165 -24.00 -0.60 -2.62
CA GLU A 165 -24.53 -1.62 -1.75
C GLU A 165 -23.41 -2.17 -0.85
N VAL A 166 -23.71 -2.27 0.44
CA VAL A 166 -22.82 -2.81 1.46
C VAL A 166 -23.63 -3.83 2.26
N SER A 167 -23.28 -5.11 2.14
CA SER A 167 -23.97 -6.21 2.82
C SER A 167 -23.09 -6.77 3.95
N GLY A 168 -23.59 -6.86 5.18
CA GLY A 168 -22.81 -7.41 6.31
C GLY A 168 -21.93 -6.36 7.03
N GLY A 169 -20.84 -6.81 7.65
CA GLY A 169 -19.90 -5.95 8.40
C GLY A 169 -20.28 -5.71 9.86
N LYS A 170 -20.88 -6.71 10.50
CA LYS A 170 -21.27 -6.65 11.92
C LYS A 170 -20.02 -6.50 12.80
N GLY A 171 -19.99 -5.42 13.59
CA GLY A 171 -18.86 -5.14 14.49
C GLY A 171 -17.73 -4.33 13.85
N LEU A 172 -17.88 -3.91 12.59
CA LEU A 172 -17.00 -2.95 11.94
C LEU A 172 -17.55 -1.53 12.09
N GLU A 173 -16.66 -0.56 12.22
CA GLU A 173 -17.04 0.85 12.07
C GLU A 173 -17.02 1.21 10.58
N VAL A 174 -18.21 1.23 9.96
CA VAL A 174 -18.33 1.49 8.52
C VAL A 174 -18.58 2.98 8.26
N GLY A 175 -17.57 3.66 7.72
CA GLY A 175 -17.71 5.02 7.17
C GLY A 175 -18.34 4.96 5.77
N ARG A 176 -19.38 5.76 5.54
CA ARG A 176 -20.12 5.85 4.27
C ARG A 176 -20.06 7.24 3.69
#